data_AF-A0A085YZF5-F1
#
_entry.id   AF-A0A085YZF5-F1
#
_cell.length_a   1.000
_cell.length_b   1.000
_cell.length_c   1.000
_cell.angle_alpha   90.00
_cell.angle_beta   90.00
_cell.angle_gamma   90.00
#
_symmetry.space_group_name_H-M   'P 1'
#
loop_
_entity.id
_entity.type
_entity.pdbx_description
1 polymer ?
#
loop_
_entity_poly.entity_id
_entity_poly.type
_entity_poly.pdbx_seq_one_letter_code
_entity_poly.pdbx_strand_id
1 'polypeptide(L)'
;MNLGGTRTKFYINNYEIIKNIGLPTLNTVEEFDFGNRKGIKTEDLNYQKEFIYITHNSLYSDSKKMVDTLSQNFIKIDKNKKSPEYEEFRYRNKLKEITNFEKFIIAVKNDLSIATEKDVLIEFDSYFFGTRKDADISCLNYKIVDLDNIYTNTGKTRQELLVDNISEFKRAIKGFVKYFVNVYNQSEYEKYLDKMF
;
A
#
# COMPACT_ATOMS: atom_id res chain seq x y z
N MET A 1 -9.23 26.62 16.11
CA MET A 1 -9.76 25.85 14.97
C MET A 1 -9.45 24.39 15.18
N ASN A 2 -10.45 23.50 15.09
CA ASN A 2 -10.33 22.09 15.45
C ASN A 2 -9.76 21.29 14.26
N LEU A 3 -8.43 21.26 14.13
CA LEU A 3 -7.70 20.64 13.01
C LEU A 3 -7.98 19.13 12.83
N GLY A 4 -8.41 18.44 13.89
CA GLY A 4 -8.76 17.01 13.84
C GLY A 4 -10.02 16.71 13.02
N GLY A 5 -11.02 17.61 13.05
CA GLY A 5 -12.27 17.42 12.31
C GLY A 5 -12.11 17.53 10.79
N THR A 6 -11.07 18.23 10.31
CA THR A 6 -10.76 18.35 8.89
C THR A 6 -10.07 17.11 8.35
N ARG A 7 -9.17 16.49 9.13
CA ARG A 7 -8.43 15.28 8.71
C ARG A 7 -9.33 14.05 8.63
N THR A 8 -10.18 13.82 9.63
CA THR A 8 -11.15 12.71 9.61
C THR A 8 -12.07 12.78 8.40
N LYS A 9 -12.61 13.97 8.11
CA LYS A 9 -13.45 14.18 6.93
C LYS A 9 -12.69 13.98 5.62
N PHE A 10 -11.44 14.43 5.55
CA PHE A 10 -10.60 14.23 4.38
C PHE A 10 -10.36 12.74 4.11
N TYR A 11 -9.97 11.96 5.12
CA TYR A 11 -9.77 10.51 4.99
C TYR A 11 -11.06 9.79 4.56
N ILE A 12 -12.20 10.13 5.17
CA ILE A 12 -13.51 9.55 4.79
C ILE A 12 -13.89 9.93 3.36
N ASN A 13 -13.65 11.17 2.93
CA ASN A 13 -13.89 11.58 1.54
C ASN A 13 -13.01 10.78 0.56
N ASN A 14 -11.74 10.57 0.90
CA ASN A 14 -10.81 9.78 0.09
C ASN A 14 -11.23 8.31 0.03
N TYR A 15 -11.69 7.75 1.14
CA TYR A 15 -12.33 6.43 1.17
C TYR A 15 -13.48 6.33 0.17
N GLU A 16 -14.42 7.28 0.23
CA GLU A 16 -15.59 7.30 -0.65
C GLU A 16 -15.18 7.48 -2.12
N ILE A 17 -14.16 8.30 -2.42
CA ILE A 17 -13.62 8.42 -3.79
C ILE A 17 -13.17 7.05 -4.30
N ILE A 18 -12.28 6.38 -3.57
CA ILE A 18 -11.70 5.08 -3.96
C ILE A 18 -12.79 4.01 -4.09
N LYS A 19 -13.73 3.97 -3.14
CA LYS A 19 -14.86 3.03 -3.16
C LYS A 19 -15.79 3.26 -4.35
N ASN A 20 -16.13 4.51 -4.65
CA ASN A 20 -17.06 4.86 -5.73
C ASN A 20 -16.50 4.60 -7.12
N ILE A 21 -15.16 4.68 -7.30
CA ILE A 21 -14.51 4.28 -8.56
C ILE A 21 -14.28 2.77 -8.66
N GLY A 22 -14.70 2.00 -7.64
CA GLY A 22 -14.67 0.54 -7.66
C GLY A 22 -13.31 -0.08 -7.36
N LEU A 23 -12.36 0.68 -6.79
CA LEU A 23 -11.04 0.14 -6.48
C LEU A 23 -11.02 -0.63 -5.15
N PRO A 24 -10.15 -1.65 -5.02
CA PRO A 24 -10.02 -2.42 -3.78
C PRO A 24 -9.58 -1.53 -2.61
N THR A 25 -10.42 -1.43 -1.58
CA THR A 25 -10.12 -0.66 -0.36
C THR A 25 -10.75 -1.33 0.86
N LEU A 26 -10.87 -0.59 1.95
CA LEU A 26 -11.50 -1.01 3.19
C LEU A 26 -13.01 -1.27 3.00
N ASN A 27 -13.55 -2.23 3.73
CA ASN A 27 -14.98 -2.51 3.75
C ASN A 27 -15.74 -1.51 4.62
N THR A 28 -15.10 -1.03 5.69
CA THR A 28 -15.68 -0.14 6.70
C THR A 28 -14.72 1.00 6.98
N VAL A 29 -15.20 2.23 6.80
CA VAL A 29 -14.55 3.46 7.29
C VAL A 29 -15.67 4.35 7.81
N GLU A 30 -15.68 4.62 9.11
CA GLU A 30 -16.71 5.43 9.76
C GLU A 30 -16.09 6.44 10.73
N GLU A 31 -16.73 7.61 10.84
CA GLU A 31 -16.39 8.56 11.91
C GLU A 31 -16.73 7.91 13.25
N PHE A 32 -15.79 7.96 14.20
CA PHE A 32 -15.97 7.39 15.52
C PHE A 32 -15.66 8.43 16.58
N ASP A 33 -16.62 8.66 17.46
CA ASP A 33 -16.48 9.54 18.61
C ASP A 33 -16.36 8.69 19.88
N PHE A 34 -15.25 8.83 20.60
CA PHE A 34 -15.04 8.19 21.90
C PHE A 34 -14.58 9.21 22.93
N GLY A 35 -15.47 9.48 23.90
CA GLY A 35 -15.29 10.58 24.85
C GLY A 35 -15.32 11.93 24.12
N ASN A 36 -14.18 12.63 24.13
CA ASN A 36 -13.99 13.93 23.45
C ASN A 36 -13.02 13.85 22.26
N ARG A 37 -12.72 12.64 21.77
CA ARG A 37 -11.85 12.44 20.60
C ARG A 37 -12.67 11.97 19.43
N LYS A 38 -12.57 12.72 18.33
CA LYS A 38 -13.03 12.27 17.01
C LYS A 38 -11.92 11.47 16.36
N GLY A 39 -12.29 10.36 15.73
CA GLY A 39 -11.37 9.46 15.05
C GLY A 39 -12.04 8.78 13.88
N ILE A 40 -11.32 7.81 13.34
CA ILE A 40 -11.79 6.95 12.26
C ILE A 40 -11.77 5.54 12.81
N LYS A 41 -12.86 4.80 12.60
CA LYS A 41 -12.92 3.38 12.86
C LYS A 41 -12.96 2.65 11.52
N THR A 42 -12.07 1.67 11.37
CA THR A 42 -11.97 0.81 10.19
C THR A 42 -12.12 -0.65 10.60
N GLU A 43 -12.26 -1.56 9.63
CA GLU A 43 -12.00 -2.96 9.92
C GLU A 43 -10.54 -3.21 10.30
N ASP A 44 -10.28 -4.28 11.03
CA ASP A 44 -8.93 -4.85 11.13
C ASP A 44 -8.66 -5.70 9.88
N LEU A 45 -7.77 -5.18 9.04
CA LEU A 45 -7.40 -5.76 7.76
C LEU A 45 -6.83 -7.18 7.87
N ASN A 46 -6.25 -7.51 9.03
CA ASN A 46 -5.55 -8.78 9.28
C ASN A 46 -6.29 -9.65 10.33
N TYR A 47 -7.56 -9.36 10.60
CA TYR A 47 -8.39 -10.16 11.50
C TYR A 47 -8.66 -11.56 10.93
N GLN A 48 -8.94 -11.66 9.63
CA GLN A 48 -9.16 -12.93 8.96
C GLN A 48 -7.81 -13.63 8.71
N LYS A 49 -7.52 -14.67 9.50
CA LYS A 49 -6.22 -15.35 9.55
C LYS A 49 -5.70 -15.92 8.21
N GLU A 50 -6.53 -16.02 7.18
CA GLU A 50 -6.14 -16.59 5.89
C GLU A 50 -5.19 -15.68 5.11
N PHE A 51 -5.48 -14.37 5.05
CA PHE A 51 -4.68 -13.40 4.32
C PHE A 51 -4.12 -12.35 5.28
N ILE A 52 -2.86 -11.98 5.05
CA ILE A 52 -2.23 -10.82 5.67
C ILE A 52 -1.94 -9.78 4.60
N TYR A 53 -2.38 -8.56 4.86
CA TYR A 53 -2.14 -7.37 4.09
C TYR A 53 -1.08 -6.53 4.78
N ILE A 54 -0.02 -6.22 4.05
CA ILE A 54 1.15 -5.53 4.58
C ILE A 54 1.62 -4.46 3.61
N THR A 55 2.34 -3.47 4.15
CA THR A 55 3.07 -2.47 3.36
C THR A 55 4.54 -2.52 3.70
N HIS A 56 5.41 -2.40 2.70
CA HIS A 56 6.86 -2.39 2.94
C HIS A 56 7.33 -1.10 3.65
N ASN A 57 6.52 -0.04 3.59
CA ASN A 57 6.83 1.26 4.20
C ASN A 57 6.85 1.24 5.74
N SER A 58 6.17 0.27 6.35
CA SER A 58 6.11 0.09 7.81
C SER A 58 7.15 -0.91 8.33
N LEU A 59 7.95 -1.52 7.45
CA LEU A 59 8.94 -2.52 7.85
C LEU A 59 10.20 -1.86 8.41
N TYR A 60 10.43 -2.00 9.72
CA TYR A 60 11.59 -1.40 10.38
C TYR A 60 12.77 -2.37 10.60
N SER A 61 12.59 -3.67 10.36
CA SER A 61 13.61 -4.71 10.63
C SER A 61 14.85 -4.63 9.75
N ASP A 62 14.71 -4.18 8.50
CA ASP A 62 15.84 -3.77 7.66
C ASP A 62 16.21 -2.30 7.82
N SER A 63 15.26 -1.46 8.27
CA SER A 63 15.50 -0.03 8.44
C SER A 63 16.58 0.25 9.49
N LYS A 64 16.75 -0.58 10.53
CA LYS A 64 17.86 -0.42 11.48
C LYS A 64 19.26 -0.67 10.90
N LYS A 65 19.38 -1.35 9.74
CA LYS A 65 20.68 -1.59 9.09
C LYS A 65 20.88 -0.78 7.81
N MET A 66 19.83 -0.53 7.01
CA MET A 66 19.92 0.24 5.77
C MET A 66 19.61 1.74 5.93
N VAL A 67 18.82 2.17 6.91
CA VAL A 67 18.58 3.61 7.15
C VAL A 67 19.84 4.26 7.73
N ASP A 68 20.62 3.56 8.56
CA ASP A 68 21.96 4.03 8.94
C ASP A 68 22.92 4.19 7.73
N THR A 69 22.67 3.49 6.60
CA THR A 69 23.49 3.61 5.38
C THR A 69 22.95 4.62 4.36
N LEU A 70 21.63 4.86 4.31
CA LEU A 70 20.96 5.74 3.34
C LEU A 70 20.51 7.09 3.92
N SER A 71 20.40 7.25 5.24
CA SER A 71 19.87 8.45 5.91
C SER A 71 20.94 9.29 6.59
N GLN A 72 21.95 9.73 5.82
CA GLN A 72 22.60 10.97 6.24
C GLN A 72 21.64 12.17 6.23
N ASN A 73 20.42 12.07 5.65
CA ASN A 73 19.52 13.23 5.54
C ASN A 73 18.00 13.05 5.74
N PHE A 74 17.40 11.88 6.00
CA PHE A 74 15.93 11.82 6.15
C PHE A 74 15.45 10.88 7.26
N ILE A 75 14.75 11.50 8.23
CA ILE A 75 13.91 10.92 9.30
C ILE A 75 14.69 10.16 10.39
N LYS A 76 14.85 10.80 11.56
CA LYS A 76 15.23 10.14 12.80
C LYS A 76 14.20 9.07 13.13
N ILE A 77 14.50 7.81 12.82
CA ILE A 77 13.69 6.68 13.27
C ILE A 77 13.81 6.60 14.80
N ASP A 78 12.68 6.70 15.49
CA ASP A 78 12.62 6.45 16.93
C ASP A 78 13.11 5.01 17.17
N LYS A 79 14.19 4.86 17.94
CA LYS A 79 14.82 3.56 18.23
C LYS A 79 13.87 2.58 18.92
N ASN A 80 12.76 3.08 19.46
CA ASN A 80 11.70 2.32 20.13
C ASN A 80 10.53 1.91 19.21
N LYS A 81 10.47 2.40 17.95
CA LYS A 81 9.41 2.02 17.02
C LYS A 81 9.61 0.57 16.58
N LYS A 82 8.63 -0.29 16.90
CA LYS A 82 8.61 -1.70 16.47
C LYS A 82 7.98 -1.81 15.09
N SER A 83 8.52 -2.68 14.23
CA SER A 83 7.81 -3.16 13.05
C SER A 83 6.44 -3.69 13.46
N PRO A 84 5.38 -3.43 12.69
CA PRO A 84 4.11 -4.11 12.93
C PRO A 84 4.29 -5.62 12.73
N GLU A 85 3.50 -6.39 13.47
CA GLU A 85 3.67 -7.84 13.63
C GLU A 85 3.63 -8.59 12.29
N TYR A 86 2.72 -8.19 11.39
CA TYR A 86 2.47 -8.88 10.13
C TYR A 86 3.55 -8.62 9.09
N GLU A 87 4.04 -7.39 8.98
CA GLU A 87 5.20 -7.02 8.17
C GLU A 87 6.44 -7.81 8.61
N GLU A 88 6.69 -7.84 9.91
CA GLU A 88 7.82 -8.58 10.49
C GLU A 88 7.70 -10.08 10.23
N PHE A 89 6.50 -10.64 10.42
CA PHE A 89 6.22 -12.03 10.14
C PHE A 89 6.51 -12.37 8.68
N ARG A 90 6.00 -11.57 7.72
CA ARG A 90 6.21 -11.85 6.29
C ARG A 90 7.66 -11.65 5.88
N TYR A 91 8.36 -10.66 6.44
CA TYR A 91 9.78 -10.45 6.19
C TYR A 91 10.62 -11.66 6.61
N ARG A 92 10.30 -12.28 7.75
CA ARG A 92 10.95 -13.52 8.22
C ARG A 92 10.51 -14.76 7.45
N ASN A 93 9.29 -14.77 6.91
CA ASN A 93 8.68 -15.88 6.18
C ASN A 93 8.43 -15.49 4.71
N LYS A 94 9.51 -15.15 4.00
CA LYS A 94 9.44 -14.66 2.63
C LYS A 94 8.77 -15.64 1.69
N LEU A 95 8.02 -15.10 0.74
CA LEU A 95 7.39 -15.87 -0.33
C LEU A 95 8.47 -16.41 -1.27
N LYS A 96 8.37 -17.68 -1.62
CA LYS A 96 9.08 -18.26 -2.75
C LYS A 96 8.39 -17.88 -4.04
N GLU A 97 7.07 -17.90 -4.12
CA GLU A 97 6.38 -17.72 -5.39
C GLU A 97 5.07 -16.93 -5.25
N ILE A 98 4.79 -16.09 -6.25
CA ILE A 98 3.52 -15.40 -6.43
C ILE A 98 2.80 -15.98 -7.66
N THR A 99 1.83 -16.85 -7.42
CA THR A 99 1.26 -17.71 -8.48
C THR A 99 0.41 -16.97 -9.52
N ASN A 100 -0.07 -15.77 -9.20
CA ASN A 100 -0.94 -14.97 -10.08
C ASN A 100 -0.29 -13.64 -10.51
N PHE A 101 1.05 -13.49 -10.38
CA PHE A 101 1.72 -12.20 -10.52
C PHE A 101 1.37 -11.47 -11.82
N GLU A 102 1.45 -12.16 -12.97
CA GLU A 102 1.14 -11.55 -14.26
C GLU A 102 -0.31 -11.04 -14.36
N LYS A 103 -1.27 -11.89 -13.98
CA LYS A 103 -2.70 -11.56 -13.98
C LYS A 103 -3.00 -10.40 -13.02
N PHE A 104 -2.33 -10.40 -11.87
CA PHE A 104 -2.41 -9.34 -10.88
C PHE A 104 -1.93 -8.00 -11.44
N ILE A 105 -0.76 -7.94 -12.08
CA ILE A 105 -0.24 -6.70 -12.69
C ILE A 105 -1.16 -6.18 -13.80
N ILE A 106 -1.71 -7.07 -14.63
CA ILE A 106 -2.67 -6.68 -15.68
C ILE A 106 -3.94 -6.08 -15.05
N ALA A 107 -4.49 -6.72 -14.00
CA ALA A 107 -5.67 -6.22 -13.31
C ALA A 107 -5.42 -4.83 -12.71
N VAL A 108 -4.30 -4.64 -12.00
CA VAL A 108 -3.94 -3.33 -11.43
C VAL A 108 -3.80 -2.26 -12.50
N LYS A 109 -3.24 -2.56 -13.68
CA LYS A 109 -3.17 -1.58 -14.77
C LYS A 109 -4.55 -1.07 -15.22
N ASN A 110 -5.54 -1.95 -15.23
CA ASN A 110 -6.92 -1.55 -15.52
C ASN A 110 -7.47 -0.67 -14.40
N ASP A 111 -7.23 -1.05 -13.15
CA ASP A 111 -7.63 -0.28 -11.97
C ASP A 111 -7.01 1.13 -11.94
N LEU A 112 -5.72 1.26 -12.24
CA LEU A 112 -5.05 2.56 -12.35
C LEU A 112 -5.57 3.38 -13.53
N SER A 113 -5.94 2.73 -14.63
CA SER A 113 -6.57 3.41 -15.77
C SER A 113 -7.94 3.98 -15.38
N ILE A 114 -8.73 3.23 -14.60
CA ILE A 114 -10.02 3.69 -14.05
C ILE A 114 -9.81 4.89 -13.12
N ALA A 115 -8.84 4.82 -12.20
CA ALA A 115 -8.52 5.95 -11.32
C ALA A 115 -8.15 7.19 -12.14
N THR A 116 -7.28 7.05 -13.13
CA THR A 116 -6.90 8.15 -14.02
C THR A 116 -8.08 8.73 -14.81
N GLU A 117 -8.99 7.90 -15.31
CA GLU A 117 -10.21 8.37 -16.00
C GLU A 117 -11.14 9.18 -15.09
N LYS A 118 -11.02 9.00 -13.77
CA LYS A 118 -11.77 9.71 -12.74
C LYS A 118 -10.98 10.86 -12.11
N ASP A 119 -9.84 11.22 -12.69
CA ASP A 119 -8.91 12.22 -12.16
C ASP A 119 -8.50 11.95 -10.70
N VAL A 120 -8.22 10.68 -10.38
CA VAL A 120 -7.76 10.24 -9.05
C VAL A 120 -6.28 9.88 -9.12
N LEU A 121 -5.48 10.56 -8.31
CA LEU A 121 -4.08 10.24 -8.06
C LEU A 121 -3.95 9.52 -6.71
N ILE A 122 -3.27 8.37 -6.73
CA ILE A 122 -3.00 7.55 -5.53
C ILE A 122 -1.50 7.57 -5.28
N GLU A 123 -1.06 8.39 -4.33
CA GLU A 123 0.37 8.54 -4.01
C GLU A 123 0.78 7.72 -2.78
N PHE A 124 2.09 7.62 -2.57
CA PHE A 124 2.72 7.17 -1.32
C PHE A 124 2.45 5.69 -0.97
N ASP A 125 2.36 5.40 0.33
CA ASP A 125 2.27 4.11 0.98
C ASP A 125 0.84 3.56 1.08
N SER A 126 -0.07 4.10 0.27
CA SER A 126 -1.48 3.72 0.15
C SER A 126 -1.70 2.23 -0.13
N TYR A 127 -0.78 1.58 -0.84
CA TYR A 127 -0.92 0.20 -1.29
C TYR A 127 -0.49 -0.82 -0.22
N PHE A 128 -1.43 -1.69 0.16
CA PHE A 128 -1.19 -2.85 1.00
C PHE A 128 -1.40 -4.11 0.19
N PHE A 129 -0.43 -5.02 0.26
CA PHE A 129 -0.41 -6.26 -0.53
C PHE A 129 -0.80 -7.45 0.34
N GLY A 130 -1.83 -8.18 -0.12
CA GLY A 130 -2.43 -9.32 0.56
C GLY A 130 -1.85 -10.64 0.09
N THR A 131 -1.42 -11.49 1.03
CA THR A 131 -0.91 -12.85 0.76
C THR A 131 -1.36 -13.84 1.82
N ARG A 132 -1.42 -15.13 1.47
CA ARG A 132 -1.81 -16.20 2.40
C ARG A 132 -0.82 -16.28 3.56
N LYS A 133 -1.31 -16.15 4.79
CA LYS A 133 -0.49 -16.04 6.00
C LYS A 133 0.52 -17.19 6.13
N ASP A 134 0.02 -18.42 6.12
CA ASP A 134 0.81 -19.62 6.44
C ASP A 134 1.34 -20.33 5.17
N ALA A 135 1.62 -19.58 4.11
CA ALA A 135 2.16 -20.11 2.86
C ALA A 135 3.37 -19.29 2.37
N ASP A 136 4.34 -19.99 1.79
CA ASP A 136 5.47 -19.42 1.05
C ASP A 136 5.19 -19.37 -0.47
N ILE A 137 4.15 -20.04 -0.95
CA ILE A 137 3.59 -19.92 -2.30
C ILE A 137 2.18 -19.34 -2.15
N SER A 138 1.93 -18.15 -2.71
CA SER A 138 0.67 -17.44 -2.51
C SER A 138 0.22 -16.72 -3.78
N CYS A 139 -1.08 -16.53 -3.94
CA CYS A 139 -1.57 -15.44 -4.78
C CYS A 139 -1.32 -14.09 -4.10
N LEU A 140 -1.30 -13.04 -4.90
CA LEU A 140 -1.18 -11.66 -4.49
C LEU A 140 -2.48 -10.92 -4.81
N ASN A 141 -2.97 -10.20 -3.81
CA ASN A 141 -4.06 -9.23 -3.93
C ASN A 141 -3.56 -7.88 -3.40
N TYR A 142 -4.33 -6.81 -3.57
CA TYR A 142 -4.01 -5.52 -2.96
C TYR A 142 -5.26 -4.81 -2.44
N LYS A 143 -5.03 -3.85 -1.55
CA LYS A 143 -6.01 -2.87 -1.09
C LYS A 143 -5.35 -1.51 -0.95
N ILE A 144 -6.10 -0.44 -1.22
CA ILE A 144 -5.75 0.94 -0.90
C ILE A 144 -6.26 1.21 0.52
N VAL A 145 -5.36 1.44 1.46
CA VAL A 145 -5.67 1.45 2.91
C VAL A 145 -5.22 2.74 3.57
N ASP A 146 -3.99 3.20 3.30
CA ASP A 146 -3.64 4.56 3.68
C ASP A 146 -4.30 5.51 2.68
N LEU A 147 -5.22 6.33 3.19
CA LEU A 147 -6.07 7.21 2.38
C LEU A 147 -5.73 8.67 2.63
N ASP A 148 -4.62 8.97 3.32
CA ASP A 148 -4.15 10.34 3.54
C ASP A 148 -3.59 10.99 2.26
N ASN A 149 -3.28 10.21 1.22
CA ASN A 149 -2.62 10.68 0.00
C ASN A 149 -3.39 10.34 -1.28
N ILE A 150 -4.71 10.55 -1.26
CA ILE A 150 -5.57 10.47 -2.44
C ILE A 150 -5.94 11.88 -2.88
N TYR A 151 -5.70 12.21 -4.15
CA TYR A 151 -5.92 13.54 -4.70
C TYR A 151 -6.86 13.50 -5.90
N THR A 152 -7.70 14.53 -6.01
CA THR A 152 -8.61 14.78 -7.13
C THR A 152 -8.52 16.22 -7.60
N ASN A 153 -9.05 16.54 -8.77
CA ASN A 153 -8.90 17.85 -9.41
C ASN A 153 -7.41 18.19 -9.61
N THR A 154 -6.65 17.23 -10.13
CA THR A 154 -5.19 17.27 -10.13
C THR A 154 -4.63 18.33 -11.08
N GLY A 155 -5.42 18.76 -12.07
CA GLY A 155 -4.99 19.66 -13.14
C GLY A 155 -4.00 19.02 -14.12
N LYS A 156 -3.69 17.73 -13.97
CA LYS A 156 -2.81 16.97 -14.86
C LYS A 156 -3.57 16.48 -16.09
N THR A 157 -2.85 16.28 -17.19
CA THR A 157 -3.39 15.54 -18.32
C THR A 157 -3.58 14.07 -17.96
N ARG A 158 -4.49 13.38 -18.67
CA ARG A 158 -4.72 11.94 -18.50
C ARG A 158 -3.42 11.12 -18.58
N GLN A 159 -2.51 11.51 -19.47
CA GLN A 159 -1.25 10.79 -19.67
C GLN A 159 -0.28 11.00 -18.52
N GLU A 160 -0.12 12.23 -18.03
CA GLU A 160 0.72 12.52 -16.86
C GLU A 160 0.20 11.80 -15.62
N LEU A 161 -1.11 11.87 -15.39
CA LEU A 161 -1.74 11.23 -14.24
C LEU A 161 -1.60 9.69 -14.29
N LEU A 162 -1.72 9.08 -15.47
CA LEU A 162 -1.50 7.64 -15.63
C LEU A 162 -0.04 7.27 -15.31
N VAL A 163 0.92 8.06 -15.79
CA VAL A 163 2.35 7.85 -15.53
C VAL A 163 2.63 7.94 -14.03
N ASP A 164 2.07 8.94 -13.34
CA ASP A 164 2.25 9.10 -11.89
C ASP A 164 1.66 7.92 -11.11
N ASN A 165 0.40 7.54 -11.39
CA ASN A 165 -0.24 6.38 -10.77
C ASN A 165 0.56 5.07 -11.00
N ILE A 166 1.04 4.84 -12.22
CA ILE A 166 1.87 3.69 -12.55
C ILE A 166 3.19 3.73 -11.78
N SER A 167 3.86 4.88 -11.73
CA SER A 167 5.14 5.05 -11.04
C SER A 167 5.00 4.74 -9.56
N GLU A 168 3.97 5.28 -8.91
CA GLU A 168 3.67 5.08 -7.50
C GLU A 168 3.36 3.61 -7.18
N PHE A 169 2.51 2.96 -7.98
CA PHE A 169 2.26 1.54 -7.83
C PHE A 169 3.52 0.69 -8.06
N LYS A 170 4.28 0.98 -9.13
CA LYS A 170 5.52 0.27 -9.47
C LYS A 170 6.53 0.35 -8.32
N ARG A 171 6.66 1.53 -7.70
CA ARG A 171 7.48 1.72 -6.49
C ARG A 171 7.00 0.83 -5.35
N ALA A 172 5.69 0.81 -5.09
CA ALA A 172 5.11 0.02 -4.00
C ALA A 172 5.32 -1.49 -4.18
N ILE A 173 5.04 -2.03 -5.37
CA ILE A 173 5.19 -3.46 -5.65
C ILE A 173 6.66 -3.89 -5.72
N LYS A 174 7.57 -3.05 -6.23
CA LYS A 174 9.01 -3.33 -6.17
C LYS A 174 9.49 -3.40 -4.73
N GLY A 175 9.04 -2.48 -3.87
CA GLY A 175 9.28 -2.55 -2.43
C GLY A 175 8.79 -3.86 -1.82
N PHE A 176 7.56 -4.26 -2.12
CA PHE A 176 7.03 -5.54 -1.66
C PHE A 176 7.90 -6.74 -2.09
N VAL A 177 8.24 -6.84 -3.38
CA VAL A 177 9.09 -7.91 -3.93
C VAL A 177 10.44 -7.95 -3.23
N LYS A 178 11.11 -6.80 -3.10
CA LYS A 178 12.43 -6.69 -2.48
C LYS A 178 12.45 -7.20 -1.03
N TYR A 179 11.46 -6.82 -0.23
CA TYR A 179 11.46 -7.12 1.20
C TYR A 179 10.81 -8.46 1.55
N PHE A 180 9.79 -8.88 0.81
CA PHE A 180 8.92 -9.99 1.20
C PHE A 180 8.99 -11.22 0.29
N VAL A 181 9.72 -11.16 -0.82
CA VAL A 181 9.96 -12.30 -1.72
C VAL A 181 11.40 -12.77 -1.59
N ASN A 182 11.62 -14.07 -1.74
CA ASN A 182 12.93 -14.69 -1.68
C ASN A 182 13.85 -14.14 -2.79
N VAL A 183 15.09 -13.80 -2.42
CA VAL A 183 16.07 -13.13 -3.29
C VAL A 183 16.29 -13.84 -4.63
N TYR A 184 16.24 -15.17 -4.64
CA TYR A 184 16.43 -15.97 -5.85
C TYR A 184 15.40 -15.70 -6.94
N ASN A 185 14.19 -15.25 -6.57
CA ASN A 185 13.08 -15.06 -7.49
C ASN A 185 12.79 -13.57 -7.77
N GLN A 186 13.39 -12.64 -7.03
CA GLN A 186 13.13 -11.20 -7.17
C GLN A 186 13.43 -10.67 -8.58
N SER A 187 14.53 -11.14 -9.20
CA SER A 187 14.95 -10.66 -10.52
C SER A 187 13.94 -10.94 -11.63
N GLU A 188 13.16 -12.02 -11.52
CA GLU A 188 12.13 -12.36 -12.49
C GLU A 188 10.94 -11.40 -12.39
N TYR A 189 10.47 -11.14 -11.17
CA TYR A 189 9.40 -10.17 -10.92
C TYR A 189 9.81 -8.75 -11.34
N GLU A 190 11.03 -8.32 -11.03
CA GLU A 190 11.53 -7.00 -11.42
C GLU A 190 11.60 -6.81 -12.93
N LYS A 191 12.13 -7.80 -13.66
CA LYS A 191 12.15 -7.79 -15.14
C LYS A 191 10.73 -7.73 -15.72
N TYR A 192 9.79 -8.47 -15.15
CA TYR A 192 8.40 -8.43 -15.57
C TYR A 192 7.79 -7.04 -15.35
N LEU A 193 7.99 -6.44 -14.18
CA LEU A 193 7.51 -5.09 -13.87
C LEU A 193 8.12 -4.03 -14.81
N ASP A 194 9.40 -4.14 -15.17
CA ASP A 194 10.05 -3.20 -16.09
C ASP A 194 9.63 -3.38 -17.55
N LYS A 195 9.19 -4.59 -17.93
CA LYS A 195 8.58 -4.82 -19.24
C LYS A 195 7.15 -4.28 -19.33
N MET A 196 6.41 -4.32 -18.22
CA MET A 196 4.98 -4.00 -18.19
C MET A 196 4.65 -2.52 -17.93
N PHE A 197 5.58 -1.78 -17.32
CA PHE A 197 5.46 -0.37 -16.97
C PHE A 197 6.64 0.42 -17.52
#